data_AF-A0A259I8D6-F1
#
_entry.id   AF-A0A259I8D6-F1
#
_cell.length_a   1.000
_cell.length_b   1.000
_cell.length_c   1.000
_cell.angle_alpha   90.00
_cell.angle_beta   90.00
_cell.angle_gamma   90.00
#
_symmetry.space_group_name_H-M   'P 1'
#
loop_
_entity.id
_entity.type
_entity.pdbx_description
1 polymer ?
#
loop_
_entity_poly.entity_id
_entity_poly.type
_entity_poly.pdbx_seq_one_letter_code
_entity_poly.pdbx_strand_id
1 'polypeptide(L)'
;MNTQTPARGGHLVAGGWNMSAAGRWLAHLFSGSFSKVVDRIDRGLVQGTIHATLPDGEQRSVGGRGEGPVARIHLKSWNALIRLATAGSIGWYEAWVAGEWESPDPVLIFDLFMRNASTLGDVGRAKGPWRLAGRVLNFLRKNSKAQARRNIAAHYDLGNDFYRLWLDETMSYSSASWLGIGADAPLAEAQANKVDRLAARLGLKPGSEVLEIGCGWGYLARRFAETTGAKVTGISLSDEQLEWARAELATSGLSGIDYRHQDYRDVTGTFDAIASVEMVEAVG
;
A
#
# COMPACT_ATOMS: atom_id res chain seq x y z
N MET A 1 33.77 5.39 14.72
CA MET A 1 33.27 4.26 13.91
C MET A 1 32.33 4.83 12.87
N ASN A 2 32.76 4.85 11.62
CA ASN A 2 31.97 5.36 10.50
C ASN A 2 30.90 4.33 10.16
N THR A 3 29.65 4.54 10.59
CA THR A 3 28.50 3.82 10.07
C THR A 3 28.24 4.35 8.66
N GLN A 4 28.79 3.67 7.65
CA GLN A 4 28.28 3.83 6.29
C GLN A 4 26.83 3.33 6.33
N THR A 5 25.88 4.26 6.37
CA THR A 5 24.48 3.94 6.09
C THR A 5 24.44 3.34 4.69
N PRO A 6 23.99 2.09 4.50
CA PRO A 6 23.83 1.54 3.17
C PRO A 6 22.92 2.47 2.37
N ALA A 7 23.26 2.76 1.12
CA ALA A 7 22.43 3.53 0.20
C ALA A 7 21.18 2.74 -0.24
N ARG A 8 20.44 2.17 0.72
CA ARG A 8 19.19 1.43 0.50
C ARG A 8 18.05 2.39 0.24
N GLY A 9 17.16 2.05 -0.69
CA GLY A 9 15.99 2.88 -1.02
C GLY A 9 16.28 4.19 -1.77
N GLY A 10 17.54 4.51 -2.09
CA GLY A 10 17.88 5.71 -2.88
C GLY A 10 17.19 5.74 -4.25
N HIS A 11 16.94 4.58 -4.84
CA HIS A 11 16.19 4.43 -6.09
C HIS A 11 14.67 4.71 -5.92
N LEU A 12 14.09 4.48 -4.73
CA LEU A 12 12.69 4.78 -4.43
C LEU A 12 12.46 6.30 -4.36
N VAL A 13 13.45 7.05 -3.88
CA VAL A 13 13.42 8.53 -3.81
C VAL A 13 13.82 9.17 -5.14
N ALA A 14 14.74 8.55 -5.89
CA ALA A 14 15.26 9.08 -7.16
C ALA A 14 14.30 8.92 -8.35
N GLY A 15 13.24 8.11 -8.23
CA GLY A 15 12.25 7.93 -9.31
C GLY A 15 11.40 9.17 -9.63
N GLY A 16 11.38 10.16 -8.73
CA GLY A 16 10.64 11.42 -8.91
C GLY A 16 11.52 12.56 -9.43
N TRP A 17 12.00 12.51 -10.68
CA TRP A 17 12.75 13.63 -11.27
C TRP A 17 11.96 14.39 -12.36
N ASN A 18 11.75 15.67 -12.04
CA ASN A 18 11.69 16.87 -12.88
C ASN A 18 10.68 16.98 -14.04
N MET A 19 9.47 17.45 -13.68
CA MET A 19 8.67 18.35 -14.55
C MET A 19 8.71 19.81 -14.06
N SER A 20 9.84 20.31 -13.57
CA SER A 20 9.94 21.68 -13.01
C SER A 20 10.00 22.78 -14.08
N ALA A 21 10.46 22.48 -15.30
CA ALA A 21 10.55 23.46 -16.39
C ALA A 21 9.22 23.65 -17.14
N ALA A 22 8.45 22.56 -17.35
CA ALA A 22 7.16 22.61 -18.04
C ALA A 22 6.05 23.27 -17.20
N GLY A 23 6.09 23.12 -15.87
CA GLY A 23 5.05 23.61 -14.96
C GLY A 23 4.88 25.13 -14.96
N ARG A 24 5.96 25.92 -15.07
CA ARG A 24 5.88 27.39 -15.09
C ARG A 24 5.23 27.93 -16.37
N TRP A 25 5.57 27.35 -17.52
CA TRP A 25 4.97 27.75 -18.81
C TRP A 25 3.50 27.32 -18.91
N LEU A 26 3.16 26.14 -18.37
CA LEU A 26 1.77 25.68 -18.28
C LEU A 26 0.94 26.49 -17.27
N ALA A 27 1.49 26.90 -16.13
CA ALA A 27 0.76 27.70 -15.14
C ALA A 27 0.19 29.01 -15.72
N HIS A 28 0.92 29.65 -16.65
CA HIS A 28 0.45 30.86 -17.33
C HIS A 28 -0.65 30.59 -18.39
N LEU A 29 -0.67 29.40 -18.99
CA LEU A 29 -1.73 29.00 -19.94
C LEU A 29 -3.02 28.55 -19.25
N PHE A 30 -2.94 28.14 -17.97
CA PHE A 30 -4.04 27.51 -17.23
C PHE A 30 -4.69 28.42 -16.16
N SER A 31 -4.37 29.72 -16.08
CA SER A 31 -4.96 30.64 -15.08
C SER A 31 -6.49 30.67 -15.09
N GLY A 32 -7.14 30.58 -16.26
CA GLY A 32 -8.60 30.44 -16.41
C GLY A 32 -9.14 29.00 -16.28
N SER A 33 -8.27 28.01 -16.09
CA SER A 33 -8.60 26.58 -16.01
C SER A 33 -8.46 26.01 -14.59
N PHE A 34 -7.77 26.69 -13.67
CA PHE A 34 -7.66 26.24 -12.27
C PHE A 34 -9.01 26.29 -11.54
N SER A 35 -9.83 27.32 -11.80
CA SER A 35 -11.21 27.38 -11.31
C SER A 35 -11.99 26.14 -11.73
N LYS A 36 -11.87 25.69 -12.99
CA LYS A 36 -12.55 24.47 -13.48
C LYS A 36 -12.10 23.20 -12.77
N VAL A 37 -10.82 23.10 -12.38
CA VAL A 37 -10.30 21.95 -11.61
C VAL A 37 -10.85 21.98 -10.18
N VAL A 38 -10.80 23.14 -9.52
CA VAL A 38 -11.34 23.35 -8.18
C VAL A 38 -12.85 23.10 -8.16
N ASP A 39 -13.61 23.64 -9.12
CA ASP A 39 -15.06 23.44 -9.26
C ASP A 39 -15.40 21.98 -9.53
N ARG A 40 -14.53 21.25 -10.24
CA ARG A 40 -14.70 19.82 -10.49
C ARG A 40 -14.50 19.01 -9.22
N ILE A 41 -13.44 19.32 -8.46
CA ILE A 41 -13.19 18.70 -7.15
C ILE A 41 -14.39 19.01 -6.25
N ASP A 42 -14.79 20.27 -6.18
CA ASP A 42 -15.93 20.72 -5.40
C ASP A 42 -17.19 19.92 -5.73
N ARG A 43 -17.60 19.80 -6.99
CA ARG A 43 -18.77 18.98 -7.38
C ARG A 43 -18.62 17.50 -7.03
N GLY A 44 -17.40 16.96 -7.07
CA GLY A 44 -17.13 15.56 -6.77
C GLY A 44 -17.09 15.25 -5.27
N LEU A 45 -16.93 16.26 -4.41
CA LEU A 45 -16.92 16.12 -2.96
C LEU A 45 -18.35 16.21 -2.40
N VAL A 46 -18.98 15.05 -2.30
CA VAL A 46 -20.32 14.88 -1.71
C VAL A 46 -20.23 14.73 -0.20
N GLN A 47 -19.18 14.09 0.32
CA GLN A 47 -18.94 13.86 1.75
C GLN A 47 -17.69 14.60 2.25
N GLY A 48 -17.80 15.30 3.37
CA GLY A 48 -16.71 16.05 3.97
C GLY A 48 -16.37 17.35 3.23
N THR A 49 -15.36 18.06 3.74
CA THR A 49 -14.99 19.40 3.29
C THR A 49 -13.48 19.54 3.22
N ILE A 50 -13.00 20.27 2.22
CA ILE A 50 -11.61 20.75 2.19
C ILE A 50 -11.64 22.28 2.37
N HIS A 51 -10.94 22.77 3.39
CA HIS A 51 -10.57 24.17 3.51
C HIS A 51 -9.17 24.37 2.91
N ALA A 52 -9.10 25.07 1.78
CA ALA A 52 -7.86 25.35 1.06
C ALA A 52 -7.46 26.81 1.21
N THR A 53 -6.21 27.05 1.60
CA THR A 53 -5.54 28.33 1.35
C THR A 53 -4.81 28.24 0.02
N LEU A 54 -5.11 29.13 -0.91
CA LEU A 54 -4.53 29.18 -2.25
C LEU A 54 -3.20 29.98 -2.25
N PRO A 55 -2.37 29.86 -3.30
CA PRO A 55 -1.06 30.55 -3.37
C PRO A 55 -1.14 32.08 -3.33
N ASP A 56 -2.28 32.65 -3.72
CA ASP A 56 -2.57 34.09 -3.65
C ASP A 56 -3.12 34.54 -2.28
N GLY A 57 -3.23 33.61 -1.33
CA GLY A 57 -3.78 33.84 0.01
C GLY A 57 -5.31 33.73 0.09
N GLU A 58 -6.01 33.51 -1.04
CA GLU A 58 -7.46 33.30 -1.05
C GLU A 58 -7.80 32.03 -0.25
N GLN A 59 -8.83 32.12 0.59
CA GLN A 59 -9.39 30.97 1.30
C GLN A 59 -10.58 30.43 0.51
N ARG A 60 -10.54 29.16 0.16
CA ARG A 60 -11.66 28.46 -0.49
C ARG A 60 -12.06 27.24 0.29
N SER A 61 -13.36 26.99 0.32
CA SER A 61 -13.91 25.73 0.82
C SER A 61 -14.57 24.99 -0.33
N VAL A 62 -14.28 23.70 -0.46
CA VAL A 62 -14.88 22.81 -1.45
C VAL A 62 -15.46 21.59 -0.75
N GLY A 63 -16.58 21.07 -1.26
CA GLY A 63 -17.35 20.02 -0.59
C GLY A 63 -18.43 20.58 0.35
N GLY A 64 -18.59 19.96 1.51
CA GLY A 64 -19.51 20.41 2.57
C GLY A 64 -20.98 20.08 2.34
N ARG A 65 -21.28 19.16 1.42
CA ARG A 65 -22.66 18.75 1.08
C ARG A 65 -23.17 17.56 1.89
N GLY A 66 -22.31 16.95 2.71
CA GLY A 66 -22.62 15.78 3.49
C GLY A 66 -21.57 15.56 4.58
N GLU A 67 -21.93 14.73 5.56
CA GLU A 67 -21.05 14.38 6.67
C GLU A 67 -19.74 13.77 6.18
N GLY A 68 -18.65 14.06 6.89
CA GLY A 68 -17.33 13.53 6.57
C GLY A 68 -16.20 14.34 7.21
N PRO A 69 -14.95 13.94 6.95
CA PRO A 69 -13.77 14.63 7.47
C PRO A 69 -13.68 16.07 6.96
N VAL A 70 -13.07 16.93 7.78
CA VAL A 70 -12.74 18.31 7.42
C VAL A 70 -11.23 18.41 7.26
N ALA A 71 -10.77 18.34 6.02
CA ALA A 71 -9.35 18.46 5.70
C ALA A 71 -8.94 19.92 5.50
N ARG A 72 -7.70 20.25 5.84
CA ARG A 72 -7.10 21.57 5.58
C ARG A 72 -5.91 21.42 4.66
N ILE A 73 -5.82 22.27 3.63
CA ILE A 73 -4.74 22.25 2.66
C ILE A 73 -4.19 23.66 2.53
N HIS A 74 -2.87 23.80 2.54
CA HIS A 74 -2.20 25.02 2.15
C HIS A 74 -1.45 24.77 0.83
N LEU A 75 -1.99 25.33 -0.27
CA LEU A 75 -1.36 25.28 -1.58
C LEU A 75 -0.32 26.40 -1.66
N LYS A 76 0.95 26.02 -1.70
CA LYS A 76 2.08 26.96 -1.87
C LYS A 76 2.34 27.29 -3.33
N SER A 77 1.93 26.40 -4.25
CA SER A 77 2.13 26.57 -5.69
C SER A 77 0.97 25.99 -6.51
N TRP A 78 0.59 26.71 -7.58
CA TRP A 78 -0.38 26.23 -8.57
C TRP A 78 0.08 24.95 -9.30
N ASN A 79 1.38 24.65 -9.28
CA ASN A 79 1.93 23.41 -9.82
C ASN A 79 1.30 22.16 -9.18
N ALA A 80 0.91 22.23 -7.90
CA ALA A 80 0.26 21.11 -7.22
C ALA A 80 -1.05 20.71 -7.92
N LEU A 81 -1.85 21.69 -8.35
CA LEU A 81 -3.08 21.45 -9.10
C LEU A 81 -2.81 20.97 -10.53
N ILE A 82 -1.73 21.43 -11.16
CA ILE A 82 -1.31 20.92 -12.48
C ILE A 82 -0.97 19.43 -12.36
N ARG A 83 -0.12 19.05 -11.40
CA ARG A 83 0.27 17.66 -11.18
C ARG A 83 -0.92 16.77 -10.86
N LEU A 84 -1.83 17.24 -9.99
CA LEU A 84 -3.08 16.54 -9.71
C LEU A 84 -3.91 16.33 -10.98
N ALA A 85 -4.05 17.34 -11.82
CA ALA A 85 -4.83 17.25 -13.05
C ALA A 85 -4.20 16.32 -14.11
N THR A 86 -2.87 16.27 -14.20
CA THR A 86 -2.16 15.49 -15.23
C THR A 86 -1.80 14.06 -14.80
N ALA A 87 -1.55 13.85 -13.50
CA ALA A 87 -1.05 12.58 -12.96
C ALA A 87 -1.89 12.04 -11.79
N GLY A 88 -3.04 12.63 -11.50
CA GLY A 88 -3.98 12.14 -10.49
C GLY A 88 -3.37 12.12 -9.08
N SER A 89 -3.66 11.06 -8.33
CA SER A 89 -3.15 10.89 -6.96
C SER A 89 -1.63 10.81 -6.87
N ILE A 90 -0.95 10.27 -7.89
CA ILE A 90 0.52 10.23 -7.94
C ILE A 90 1.07 11.66 -8.05
N GLY A 91 0.53 12.47 -8.97
CA GLY A 91 0.95 13.86 -9.11
C GLY A 91 0.67 14.69 -7.85
N TRP A 92 -0.42 14.38 -7.14
CA TRP A 92 -0.71 15.00 -5.85
C TRP A 92 0.33 14.66 -4.78
N TYR A 93 0.77 13.40 -4.71
CA TYR A 93 1.85 12.98 -3.83
C TYR A 93 3.19 13.64 -4.21
N GLU A 94 3.54 13.68 -5.49
CA GLU A 94 4.76 14.37 -5.95
C GLU A 94 4.75 15.87 -5.58
N ALA A 95 3.58 16.51 -5.67
CA ALA A 95 3.42 17.89 -5.26
C ALA A 95 3.68 18.08 -3.75
N TRP A 96 3.28 17.11 -2.93
CA TRP A 96 3.55 17.13 -1.48
C TRP A 96 5.05 16.98 -1.20
N VAL A 97 5.70 16.01 -1.84
CA VAL A 97 7.16 15.78 -1.72
C VAL A 97 7.95 17.01 -2.19
N ALA A 98 7.48 17.68 -3.24
CA ALA A 98 8.07 18.91 -3.75
C ALA A 98 7.77 20.16 -2.89
N GLY A 99 6.98 20.03 -1.83
CA GLY A 99 6.57 21.14 -0.97
C GLY A 99 5.63 22.13 -1.66
N GLU A 100 4.94 21.72 -2.72
CA GLU A 100 3.99 22.55 -3.48
C GLU A 100 2.63 22.68 -2.77
N TRP A 101 2.33 21.76 -1.85
CA TRP A 101 1.24 21.87 -0.88
C TRP A 101 1.57 21.17 0.44
N GLU A 102 0.85 21.53 1.49
CA GLU A 102 0.95 20.86 2.80
C GLU A 102 -0.40 20.78 3.50
N SER A 103 -0.47 19.95 4.55
CA SER A 103 -1.62 19.80 5.42
C SER A 103 -1.16 19.47 6.84
N PRO A 104 -1.88 19.96 7.87
CA PRO A 104 -1.63 19.52 9.24
C PRO A 104 -1.91 18.03 9.45
N ASP A 105 -2.82 17.46 8.65
CA ASP A 105 -3.11 16.03 8.65
C ASP A 105 -3.48 15.56 7.23
N PRO A 106 -2.50 15.04 6.47
CA PRO A 106 -2.78 14.54 5.12
C PRO A 106 -3.66 13.29 5.12
N VAL A 107 -3.81 12.55 6.24
CA VAL A 107 -4.65 11.35 6.32
C VAL A 107 -6.11 11.70 6.04
N LEU A 108 -6.59 12.84 6.55
CA LEU A 108 -7.96 13.30 6.31
C LEU A 108 -8.25 13.58 4.83
N ILE A 109 -7.23 13.96 4.06
CA ILE A 109 -7.36 14.18 2.62
C ILE A 109 -7.58 12.84 1.92
N PHE A 110 -6.85 11.80 2.32
CA PHE A 110 -7.03 10.45 1.77
C PHE A 110 -8.38 9.85 2.17
N ASP A 111 -8.81 9.98 3.43
CA ASP A 111 -10.15 9.55 3.88
C ASP A 111 -11.24 10.22 3.01
N LEU A 112 -11.15 11.54 2.86
CA LEU A 112 -12.06 12.32 2.04
C LEU A 112 -12.07 11.86 0.58
N PHE A 113 -10.91 11.63 -0.04
CA PHE A 113 -10.84 11.13 -1.41
C PHE A 113 -11.41 9.71 -1.56
N MET A 114 -11.19 8.82 -0.59
CA MET A 114 -11.70 7.45 -0.63
C MET A 114 -13.22 7.40 -0.48
N ARG A 115 -13.80 8.20 0.42
CA ARG A 115 -15.27 8.35 0.56
C ARG A 115 -15.93 8.85 -0.73
N ASN A 116 -15.24 9.71 -1.46
CA ASN A 116 -15.72 10.31 -2.70
C ASN A 116 -15.13 9.64 -3.96
N ALA A 117 -14.54 8.43 -3.85
CA ALA A 117 -13.81 7.83 -4.97
C ALA A 117 -14.70 7.58 -6.20
N SER A 118 -15.97 7.23 -6.00
CA SER A 118 -16.95 7.05 -7.08
C SER A 118 -17.32 8.38 -7.72
N THR A 119 -17.64 9.40 -6.93
CA THR A 119 -18.09 10.72 -7.40
C THR A 119 -16.96 11.53 -8.03
N LEU A 120 -15.73 11.37 -7.55
CA LEU A 120 -14.53 11.94 -8.17
C LEU A 120 -14.10 11.13 -9.42
N GLY A 121 -14.22 9.80 -9.37
CA GLY A 121 -13.79 8.87 -10.41
C GLY A 121 -14.73 8.77 -11.63
N ASP A 122 -16.05 8.83 -11.45
CA ASP A 122 -17.03 8.75 -12.54
C ASP A 122 -17.06 10.00 -13.42
N VAL A 123 -16.48 11.10 -12.94
CA VAL A 123 -16.26 12.32 -13.74
C VAL A 123 -14.98 12.19 -14.60
N GLY A 124 -14.08 11.25 -14.29
CA GLY A 124 -12.74 11.10 -14.89
C GLY A 124 -12.45 9.78 -15.61
N ARG A 125 -13.34 8.78 -15.55
CA ARG A 125 -13.16 7.55 -16.33
C ARG A 125 -13.07 7.87 -17.82
N ALA A 126 -11.95 7.47 -18.43
CA ALA A 126 -11.81 7.46 -19.88
C ALA A 126 -12.98 6.70 -20.50
N LYS A 127 -13.81 7.39 -21.29
CA LYS A 127 -14.91 6.81 -22.06
C LYS A 127 -14.44 6.51 -23.48
N GLY A 128 -14.98 5.45 -24.09
CA GLY A 128 -14.66 5.09 -25.48
C GLY A 128 -13.24 4.53 -25.68
N PRO A 129 -12.55 4.89 -26.79
CA PRO A 129 -11.35 4.19 -27.27
C PRO A 129 -10.16 4.21 -26.30
N TRP A 130 -10.04 5.23 -25.45
CA TRP A 130 -8.99 5.34 -24.44
C TRP A 130 -9.09 4.28 -23.33
N ARG A 131 -10.31 3.79 -23.03
CA ARG A 131 -10.50 2.66 -22.09
C ARG A 131 -9.98 1.35 -22.69
N LEU A 132 -10.12 1.20 -24.01
CA LEU A 132 -9.63 0.03 -24.73
C LEU A 132 -8.09 0.06 -24.80
N ALA A 133 -7.50 1.23 -25.08
CA ALA A 133 -6.05 1.43 -25.06
C ALA A 133 -5.45 1.12 -23.68
N GLY A 134 -6.08 1.58 -22.58
CA GLY A 134 -5.65 1.25 -21.21
C GLY A 134 -5.72 -0.24 -20.89
N ARG A 135 -6.76 -0.94 -21.37
CA ARG A 135 -6.87 -2.40 -21.23
C ARG A 135 -5.80 -3.14 -22.03
N VAL A 136 -5.49 -2.70 -23.25
CA VAL A 136 -4.43 -3.28 -24.08
C VAL A 136 -3.05 -3.04 -23.46
N LEU A 137 -2.78 -1.83 -22.97
CA LEU A 137 -1.55 -1.50 -22.25
C LEU A 137 -1.38 -2.34 -20.97
N ASN A 138 -2.45 -2.52 -20.19
CA ASN A 138 -2.42 -3.41 -19.02
C ASN A 138 -2.28 -4.88 -19.40
N PHE A 139 -2.93 -5.35 -20.47
CA PHE A 139 -2.75 -6.71 -20.99
C PHE A 139 -1.33 -6.98 -21.50
N LEU A 140 -0.64 -5.95 -21.99
CA LEU A 140 0.75 -6.01 -22.42
C LEU A 140 1.75 -5.92 -21.25
N ARG A 141 1.34 -5.48 -20.06
CA ARG A 141 2.15 -5.53 -18.83
C ARG A 141 2.19 -6.96 -18.30
N LYS A 142 3.06 -7.79 -18.89
CA LYS A 142 3.27 -9.18 -18.45
C LYS A 142 3.93 -9.23 -17.08
N ASN A 143 3.28 -9.86 -16.10
CA ASN A 143 3.91 -10.20 -14.81
C ASN A 143 4.86 -11.41 -14.93
N SER A 144 6.01 -11.18 -15.59
CA SER A 144 7.03 -12.22 -15.75
C SER A 144 7.68 -12.58 -14.39
N LYS A 145 8.12 -13.83 -14.22
CA LYS A 145 8.88 -14.28 -13.02
C LYS A 145 10.06 -13.36 -12.70
N ALA A 146 10.81 -12.94 -13.72
CA ALA A 146 11.94 -12.03 -13.57
C ALA A 146 11.52 -10.61 -13.14
N GLN A 147 10.32 -10.16 -13.47
CA GLN A 147 9.80 -8.86 -13.01
C GLN A 147 9.25 -8.94 -11.59
N ALA A 148 8.51 -10.02 -11.26
CA ALA A 148 8.05 -10.26 -9.90
C ALA A 148 9.22 -10.30 -8.89
N ARG A 149 10.28 -11.06 -9.21
CA ARG A 149 11.51 -11.09 -8.38
C ARG A 149 12.14 -9.71 -8.21
N ARG A 150 12.27 -8.93 -9.29
CA ARG A 150 12.84 -7.57 -9.23
C ARG A 150 11.98 -6.61 -8.40
N ASN A 151 10.65 -6.68 -8.54
CA ASN A 151 9.73 -5.83 -7.80
C ASN A 151 9.79 -6.16 -6.29
N ILE A 152 9.82 -7.44 -5.93
CA ILE A 152 9.91 -7.88 -4.53
C ILE A 152 11.26 -7.48 -3.92
N ALA A 153 12.37 -7.72 -4.63
CA ALA A 153 13.68 -7.29 -4.18
C ALA A 153 13.75 -5.77 -3.96
N ALA A 154 13.20 -4.95 -4.87
CA ALA A 154 13.17 -3.50 -4.72
C ALA A 154 12.25 -3.03 -3.57
N HIS A 155 11.16 -3.76 -3.26
CA HIS A 155 10.22 -3.38 -2.20
C HIS A 155 10.74 -3.71 -0.80
N TYR A 156 11.52 -4.79 -0.65
CA TYR A 156 12.11 -5.19 0.63
C TYR A 156 13.58 -4.79 0.81
N ASP A 157 14.18 -4.11 -0.18
CA ASP A 157 15.52 -3.49 -0.11
C ASP A 157 15.65 -2.46 1.04
N LEU A 158 14.54 -2.02 1.64
CA LEU A 158 14.55 -1.17 2.84
C LEU A 158 15.07 -1.91 4.08
N GLY A 159 14.99 -3.25 4.11
CA GLY A 159 15.52 -4.10 5.18
C GLY A 159 14.61 -4.20 6.42
N ASN A 160 14.84 -5.24 7.22
CA ASN A 160 14.06 -5.55 8.42
C ASN A 160 14.17 -4.45 9.50
N ASP A 161 15.29 -3.74 9.55
CA ASP A 161 15.54 -2.60 10.43
C ASP A 161 14.56 -1.44 10.20
N PHE A 162 14.18 -1.18 8.95
CA PHE A 162 13.16 -0.19 8.63
C PHE A 162 11.77 -0.59 9.12
N TYR A 163 11.33 -1.81 8.81
CA TYR A 163 9.99 -2.29 9.14
C TYR A 163 9.75 -2.43 10.65
N ARG A 164 10.78 -2.84 11.41
CA ARG A 164 10.72 -2.96 12.88
C ARG A 164 10.42 -1.65 13.61
N LEU A 165 10.61 -0.49 12.98
CA LEU A 165 10.37 0.80 13.62
C LEU A 165 8.88 1.10 13.83
N TRP A 166 8.01 0.46 13.05
CA TRP A 166 6.57 0.79 13.03
C TRP A 166 5.65 -0.42 12.92
N LEU A 167 6.15 -1.60 12.56
CA LEU A 167 5.43 -2.85 12.75
C LEU A 167 5.50 -3.31 14.21
N ASP A 168 4.51 -4.11 14.60
CA ASP A 168 4.55 -4.84 15.86
C ASP A 168 5.56 -6.00 15.82
N GLU A 169 5.76 -6.67 16.95
CA GLU A 169 6.72 -7.77 17.12
C GLU A 169 6.47 -8.99 16.22
N THR A 170 5.25 -9.15 15.69
CA THR A 170 4.94 -10.22 14.74
C THR A 170 5.56 -9.97 13.36
N MET A 171 6.03 -8.74 13.09
CA MET A 171 6.50 -8.31 11.76
C MET A 171 5.45 -8.55 10.67
N SER A 172 4.16 -8.40 10.99
CA SER A 172 3.07 -8.61 10.03
C SER A 172 2.78 -7.32 9.24
N TYR A 173 3.27 -7.23 8.00
CA TYR A 173 2.87 -6.16 7.08
C TYR A 173 1.61 -6.54 6.29
N SER A 174 0.51 -6.69 7.02
CA SER A 174 -0.83 -6.97 6.50
C SER A 174 -1.88 -6.38 7.43
N SER A 175 -3.11 -6.22 6.95
CA SER A 175 -4.26 -5.85 7.79
C SER A 175 -4.41 -6.77 9.01
N ALA A 176 -4.71 -6.19 10.17
CA ALA A 176 -5.04 -6.91 11.40
C ALA A 176 -6.57 -7.06 11.55
N SER A 177 -7.02 -7.99 12.40
CA SER A 177 -8.45 -8.19 12.69
C SER A 177 -8.80 -7.71 14.09
N TRP A 178 -9.55 -6.61 14.16
CA TRP A 178 -10.06 -6.05 15.42
C TRP A 178 -11.41 -6.62 15.84
N LEU A 179 -11.97 -7.56 15.07
CA LEU A 179 -13.27 -8.12 15.40
C LEU A 179 -13.20 -8.90 16.72
N GLY A 180 -14.01 -8.49 17.69
CA GLY A 180 -14.04 -9.08 19.03
C GLY A 180 -12.90 -8.64 19.94
N ILE A 181 -12.12 -7.62 19.54
CA ILE A 181 -11.00 -7.05 20.29
C ILE A 181 -11.28 -5.57 20.58
N GLY A 182 -10.82 -5.09 21.73
CA GLY A 182 -10.91 -3.67 22.10
C GLY A 182 -10.09 -2.78 21.15
N ALA A 183 -10.57 -1.56 20.89
CA ALA A 183 -9.88 -0.61 20.00
C ALA A 183 -8.52 -0.13 20.56
N ASP A 184 -8.29 -0.34 21.85
CA ASP A 184 -7.08 -0.03 22.61
C ASP A 184 -6.13 -1.23 22.78
N ALA A 185 -6.50 -2.40 22.26
CA ALA A 185 -5.66 -3.58 22.36
C ALA A 185 -4.35 -3.43 21.54
N PRO A 186 -3.27 -4.12 21.93
CA PRO A 186 -2.03 -4.12 21.16
C PRO A 186 -2.23 -4.62 19.73
N LEU A 187 -1.52 -4.02 18.77
CA LEU A 187 -1.60 -4.43 17.36
C LEU A 187 -1.27 -5.92 17.17
N ALA A 188 -0.30 -6.44 17.91
CA ALA A 188 0.07 -7.87 17.88
C ALA A 188 -1.10 -8.79 18.26
N GLU A 189 -1.99 -8.37 19.16
CA GLU A 189 -3.20 -9.13 19.52
C GLU A 189 -4.18 -9.19 18.35
N ALA A 190 -4.37 -8.05 17.66
CA ALA A 190 -5.20 -7.99 16.46
C ALA A 190 -4.60 -8.80 15.29
N GLN A 191 -3.27 -8.88 15.20
CA GLN A 191 -2.58 -9.75 14.24
C GLN A 191 -2.76 -11.23 14.58
N ALA A 192 -2.62 -11.61 15.86
CA ALA A 192 -2.87 -12.97 16.33
C ALA A 192 -4.32 -13.39 16.04
N ASN A 193 -5.30 -12.53 16.34
CA ASN A 193 -6.72 -12.79 16.08
C ASN A 193 -7.01 -12.97 14.59
N LYS A 194 -6.37 -12.19 13.70
CA LYS A 194 -6.47 -12.42 12.26
C LYS A 194 -6.04 -13.86 11.93
N VAL A 195 -4.87 -14.27 12.41
CA VAL A 195 -4.32 -15.59 12.09
C VAL A 195 -5.17 -16.71 12.69
N ASP A 196 -5.60 -16.62 13.94
CA ASP A 196 -6.43 -17.63 14.60
C ASP A 196 -7.78 -17.80 13.89
N ARG A 197 -8.37 -16.69 13.41
CA ARG A 197 -9.59 -16.74 12.60
C ARG A 197 -9.36 -17.37 11.23
N LEU A 198 -8.20 -17.15 10.61
CA LEU A 198 -7.83 -17.84 9.36
C LEU A 198 -7.69 -19.35 9.60
N ALA A 199 -7.00 -19.76 10.67
CA ALA A 199 -6.87 -21.17 11.04
C ALA A 199 -8.24 -21.85 11.24
N ALA A 200 -9.15 -21.19 11.96
CA ALA A 200 -10.51 -21.67 12.17
C ALA A 200 -11.31 -21.77 10.86
N ARG A 201 -11.20 -20.79 9.97
CA ARG A 201 -11.87 -20.79 8.65
C ARG A 201 -11.35 -21.89 7.73
N LEU A 202 -10.06 -22.17 7.79
CA LEU A 202 -9.42 -23.25 7.05
C LEU A 202 -9.72 -24.63 7.68
N GLY A 203 -10.29 -24.67 8.89
CA GLY A 203 -10.59 -25.90 9.59
C GLY A 203 -9.34 -26.72 9.93
N LEU A 204 -8.23 -26.04 10.21
CA LEU A 204 -6.94 -26.70 10.48
C LEU A 204 -7.02 -27.60 11.70
N LYS A 205 -6.40 -28.77 11.59
CA LYS A 205 -6.32 -29.78 12.65
C LYS A 205 -4.85 -30.15 12.90
N PRO A 206 -4.54 -30.81 14.04
CA PRO A 206 -3.22 -31.37 14.25
C PRO A 206 -2.80 -32.26 13.09
N GLY A 207 -1.64 -31.96 12.51
CA GLY A 207 -1.08 -32.68 11.37
C GLY A 207 -1.54 -32.22 9.99
N SER A 208 -2.48 -31.27 9.87
CA SER A 208 -2.87 -30.69 8.56
C SER A 208 -1.64 -30.16 7.82
N GLU A 209 -1.51 -30.50 6.54
CA GLU A 209 -0.46 -29.96 5.67
C GLU A 209 -0.95 -28.68 4.99
N VAL A 210 -0.27 -27.55 5.26
CA VAL A 210 -0.69 -26.22 4.83
C VAL A 210 0.38 -25.57 3.97
N LEU A 211 -0.03 -24.98 2.84
CA LEU A 211 0.82 -24.09 2.06
C LEU A 211 0.49 -22.63 2.40
N GLU A 212 1.49 -21.86 2.79
CA GLU A 212 1.40 -20.40 2.89
C GLU A 212 2.13 -19.75 1.71
N ILE A 213 1.37 -19.13 0.81
CA ILE A 213 1.90 -18.38 -0.34
C ILE A 213 2.19 -16.94 0.10
N GLY A 214 3.45 -16.53 0.01
CA GLY A 214 3.89 -15.20 0.45
C GLY A 214 4.02 -15.12 1.96
N CYS A 215 4.85 -16.00 2.55
CA CYS A 215 4.91 -16.18 4.00
C CYS A 215 5.51 -15.01 4.80
N GLY A 216 6.05 -14.00 4.11
CA GLY A 216 6.70 -12.85 4.73
C GLY A 216 7.72 -13.28 5.79
N TRP A 217 7.65 -12.66 6.96
CA TRP A 217 8.49 -12.97 8.14
C TRP A 217 8.04 -14.22 8.93
N GLY A 218 7.09 -15.00 8.40
CA GLY A 218 6.74 -16.33 8.89
C GLY A 218 5.83 -16.38 10.13
N TYR A 219 5.20 -15.26 10.51
CA TYR A 219 4.35 -15.24 11.71
C TYR A 219 3.12 -16.16 11.58
N LEU A 220 2.46 -16.15 10.42
CA LEU A 220 1.26 -16.97 10.19
C LEU A 220 1.59 -18.46 10.28
N ALA A 221 2.64 -18.93 9.58
CA ALA A 221 3.11 -20.31 9.70
C ALA A 221 3.41 -20.73 11.15
N ARG A 222 4.14 -19.90 11.91
CA ARG A 222 4.45 -20.16 13.32
C ARG A 222 3.18 -20.27 14.16
N ARG A 223 2.25 -19.32 14.00
CA ARG A 223 1.01 -19.30 14.76
C ARG A 223 0.09 -20.47 14.41
N PHE A 224 0.01 -20.88 13.14
CA PHE A 224 -0.71 -22.09 12.73
C PHE A 224 -0.13 -23.35 13.38
N ALA A 225 1.20 -23.52 13.34
CA ALA A 225 1.85 -24.66 13.95
C ALA A 225 1.65 -24.68 15.48
N GLU A 226 1.79 -23.52 16.13
CA GLU A 226 1.62 -23.36 17.58
C GLU A 226 0.20 -23.67 18.05
N THR A 227 -0.83 -23.10 17.40
CA THR A 227 -2.22 -23.19 17.91
C THR A 227 -2.98 -24.41 17.42
N THR A 228 -2.58 -24.99 16.28
CA THR A 228 -3.31 -26.10 15.67
C THR A 228 -2.49 -27.37 15.50
N GLY A 229 -1.15 -27.30 15.61
CA GLY A 229 -0.27 -28.43 15.29
C GLY A 229 -0.18 -28.73 13.78
N ALA A 230 -0.55 -27.79 12.92
CA ALA A 230 -0.42 -27.92 11.47
C ALA A 230 1.06 -27.94 11.04
N LYS A 231 1.35 -28.65 9.95
CA LYS A 231 2.64 -28.61 9.26
C LYS A 231 2.56 -27.59 8.14
N VAL A 232 3.41 -26.57 8.17
CA VAL A 232 3.30 -25.44 7.26
C VAL A 232 4.51 -25.36 6.33
N THR A 233 4.27 -25.36 5.03
CA THR A 233 5.24 -24.95 4.02
C THR A 233 4.99 -23.49 3.69
N GLY A 234 5.89 -22.59 4.11
CA GLY A 234 5.84 -21.17 3.76
C GLY A 234 6.75 -20.86 2.58
N ILE A 235 6.25 -20.14 1.58
CA ILE A 235 7.05 -19.73 0.42
C ILE A 235 7.15 -18.21 0.31
N SER A 236 8.34 -17.70 -0.02
CA SER A 236 8.56 -16.30 -0.38
C SER A 236 9.61 -16.18 -1.49
N LEU A 237 9.69 -15.00 -2.11
CA LEU A 237 10.75 -14.62 -3.06
C LEU A 237 11.76 -13.63 -2.46
N SER A 238 11.59 -13.21 -1.20
CA SER A 238 12.56 -12.39 -0.48
C SER A 238 13.41 -13.27 0.43
N ASP A 239 14.73 -13.26 0.19
CA ASP A 239 15.69 -13.93 1.05
C ASP A 239 15.75 -13.27 2.43
N GLU A 240 15.65 -11.94 2.53
CA GLU A 240 15.70 -11.24 3.83
C GLU A 240 14.54 -11.63 4.77
N GLN A 241 13.35 -11.82 4.20
CA GLN A 241 12.18 -12.30 4.93
C GLN A 241 12.34 -13.76 5.38
N LEU A 242 12.85 -14.62 4.51
CA LEU A 242 13.06 -16.04 4.81
C LEU A 242 14.17 -16.25 5.84
N GLU A 243 15.25 -15.47 5.78
CA GLU A 243 16.31 -15.47 6.77
C GLU A 243 15.76 -15.11 8.16
N TRP A 244 14.94 -14.06 8.24
CA TRP A 244 14.26 -13.69 9.48
C TRP A 244 13.33 -14.80 9.98
N ALA A 245 12.46 -15.32 9.10
CA ALA A 245 11.49 -16.36 9.45
C ALA A 245 12.17 -17.62 9.99
N ARG A 246 13.30 -18.02 9.39
CA ARG A 246 14.12 -19.15 9.84
C ARG A 246 14.83 -18.87 11.17
N ALA A 247 15.33 -17.65 11.39
CA ALA A 247 15.96 -17.26 12.64
C ALA A 247 14.96 -17.31 13.81
N GLU A 248 13.76 -16.75 13.63
CA GLU A 248 12.66 -16.82 14.61
C GLU A 248 12.22 -18.26 14.88
N LEU A 249 12.12 -19.09 13.83
CA LEU A 249 11.78 -20.50 13.97
C LEU A 249 12.81 -21.25 14.81
N ALA A 250 14.10 -21.02 14.58
CA ALA A 250 15.19 -21.70 15.29
C ALA A 250 15.16 -21.48 16.82
N THR A 251 14.61 -20.36 17.29
CA THR A 251 14.50 -20.04 18.72
C THR A 251 13.12 -20.32 19.31
N SER A 252 12.11 -20.63 18.48
CA SER A 252 10.71 -20.79 18.91
C SER A 252 10.39 -22.13 19.58
N GLY A 253 11.23 -23.16 19.39
CA GLY A 253 10.93 -24.54 19.80
C GLY A 253 9.84 -25.23 18.97
N LEU A 254 9.29 -24.55 17.96
CA LEU A 254 8.30 -25.11 17.03
C LEU A 254 8.98 -26.04 16.01
N SER A 255 8.21 -27.00 15.52
CA SER A 255 8.62 -27.93 14.45
C SER A 255 7.51 -28.07 13.41
N GLY A 256 7.80 -28.73 12.28
CA GLY A 256 6.82 -28.92 11.22
C GLY A 256 6.62 -27.69 10.32
N ILE A 257 7.53 -26.72 10.36
CA ILE A 257 7.51 -25.54 9.48
C ILE A 257 8.71 -25.61 8.52
N ASP A 258 8.46 -25.40 7.23
CA ASP A 258 9.47 -25.36 6.17
C ASP A 258 9.35 -24.10 5.34
N TYR A 259 10.38 -23.24 5.37
CA TYR A 259 10.42 -21.98 4.63
C TYR A 259 11.28 -22.08 3.38
N ARG A 260 10.67 -21.86 2.21
CA ARG A 260 11.32 -22.03 0.90
C ARG A 260 11.39 -20.72 0.13
N HIS A 261 12.55 -20.48 -0.48
CA HIS A 261 12.65 -19.51 -1.56
C HIS A 261 12.06 -20.15 -2.81
N GLN A 262 10.77 -19.91 -3.06
CA GLN A 262 10.04 -20.58 -4.13
C GLN A 262 8.96 -19.65 -4.69
N ASP A 263 8.88 -19.60 -6.02
CA ASP A 263 7.76 -18.96 -6.70
C ASP A 263 6.54 -19.89 -6.61
N TYR A 264 5.38 -19.36 -6.25
CA TYR A 264 4.15 -20.15 -6.11
C TYR A 264 3.79 -20.93 -7.38
N ARG A 265 4.19 -20.43 -8.55
CA ARG A 265 3.96 -21.09 -9.86
C ARG A 265 4.77 -22.37 -10.04
N ASP A 266 5.78 -22.59 -9.19
CA ASP A 266 6.64 -23.76 -9.19
C ASP A 266 6.30 -24.74 -8.05
N VAL A 267 5.23 -24.49 -7.30
CA VAL A 267 4.75 -25.41 -6.27
C VAL A 267 3.98 -26.55 -6.93
N THR A 268 4.34 -27.79 -6.57
CA THR A 268 3.68 -29.01 -7.02
C THR A 268 3.17 -29.80 -5.81
N GLY A 269 2.08 -30.54 -5.97
CA GLY A 269 1.52 -31.40 -4.93
C GLY A 269 0.15 -30.93 -4.44
N THR A 270 -0.29 -31.52 -3.33
CA THR A 270 -1.57 -31.25 -2.69
C THR A 270 -1.36 -30.93 -1.22
N PHE A 271 -2.16 -30.01 -0.69
CA PHE A 271 -2.17 -29.60 0.70
C PHE A 271 -3.60 -29.70 1.22
N ASP A 272 -3.78 -29.93 2.52
CA ASP A 272 -5.10 -29.91 3.15
C ASP A 272 -5.71 -28.50 3.14
N ALA A 273 -4.85 -27.47 3.18
CA ALA A 273 -5.24 -26.06 3.09
C ALA A 273 -4.17 -25.20 2.41
N ILE A 274 -4.61 -24.09 1.79
CA ILE A 274 -3.73 -23.06 1.23
C ILE A 274 -4.14 -21.71 1.79
N ALA A 275 -3.18 -20.97 2.34
CA ALA A 275 -3.33 -19.60 2.79
C ALA A 275 -2.51 -18.65 1.91
N SER A 276 -3.08 -17.50 1.55
CA SER A 276 -2.41 -16.45 0.78
C SER A 276 -2.96 -15.11 1.24
N VAL A 277 -2.18 -14.37 2.01
CA VAL A 277 -2.60 -13.09 2.62
C VAL A 277 -1.94 -11.95 1.84
N GLU A 278 -2.76 -11.06 1.24
CA GLU A 278 -2.31 -9.82 0.57
C GLU A 278 -1.25 -10.02 -0.53
N MET A 279 -1.32 -11.17 -1.21
CA MET A 279 -0.46 -11.51 -2.35
C MET A 279 -1.15 -11.32 -3.71
N VAL A 280 -2.48 -11.21 -3.76
CA VAL A 280 -3.23 -11.13 -5.03
C VAL A 280 -2.96 -9.82 -5.77
N GLU A 281 -2.67 -8.77 -5.00
CA GLU A 281 -2.25 -7.45 -5.45
C GLU A 281 -0.93 -7.50 -6.23
N ALA A 282 -0.08 -8.48 -5.94
CA ALA A 282 1.22 -8.69 -6.60
C ALA A 282 1.12 -9.59 -7.85
N VAL A 283 -0.05 -10.18 -8.14
CA VAL A 283 -0.26 -11.08 -9.29
C VAL A 283 -0.44 -10.33 -10.61
N GLY A 284 -0.87 -9.06 -10.57
CA GLY A 284 -0.94 -8.16 -11.74
C GLY A 284 -2.16 -8.39 -12.63
#